data_AF-A0A502I2K0-F1
#
_entry.id   AF-A0A502I2K0-F1
#
_cell.length_a   1.000
_cell.length_b   1.000
_cell.length_c   1.000
_cell.angle_alpha   90.00
_cell.angle_beta   90.00
_cell.angle_gamma   90.00
#
_symmetry.space_group_name_H-M   'P 1'
#
loop_
_entity.id
_entity.type
_entity.pdbx_description
1 polymer ?
#
loop_
_entity_poly.entity_id
_entity_poly.type
_entity_poly.pdbx_seq_one_letter_code
_entity_poly.pdbx_strand_id
1 'polypeptide(L)'
;MRVLKVGLMLLLWVCALTAQAELKFPPLTGRVVDNAQMIEPSVREQLTQQLQAHESATGEQLVVVTLPDLQGTDIADFGYQLGRAWGIGQKDKNNGALLIVARDERKLRIEVGYGLEDRLTDAQSSVIINQVITPAFKAGNFSKGISDGVAAMLVVLGGSPLDEPSTVYEPRGNEDSDFVARHPGVFVFLVMLFILTIFVLQMLGLLPAGRGGSGGSGGGFGGGGFGGGGGGGGFSGGGGSFGGGGSSGGW
;
A
#
# COMPACT_ATOMS: atom_id res chain seq x y z
N MET A 1 12.70 42.81 -23.22
CA MET A 1 12.70 42.66 -21.74
C MET A 1 11.34 42.35 -21.13
N ARG A 2 10.21 42.92 -21.60
CA ARG A 2 8.86 42.62 -21.04
C ARG A 2 8.37 41.19 -21.30
N VAL A 3 8.61 40.66 -22.51
CA VAL A 3 8.20 39.29 -22.89
C VAL A 3 8.94 38.21 -22.09
N LEU A 4 10.22 38.44 -21.77
CA LEU A 4 11.03 37.55 -20.93
C LEU A 4 10.52 37.49 -19.49
N LYS A 5 10.04 38.61 -18.94
CA LYS A 5 9.46 38.68 -17.59
C LYS A 5 8.11 37.95 -17.49
N VAL A 6 7.28 38.04 -18.54
CA VAL A 6 5.99 37.33 -18.61
C VAL A 6 6.21 35.83 -18.74
N GLY A 7 7.16 35.39 -19.57
CA GLY A 7 7.54 33.98 -19.69
C GLY A 7 8.10 33.40 -18.38
N LEU A 8 8.94 34.16 -17.67
CA LEU A 8 9.47 33.75 -16.36
C LEU A 8 8.39 33.66 -15.28
N MET A 9 7.42 34.60 -15.28
CA MET A 9 6.27 34.54 -14.37
C MET A 9 5.36 33.34 -14.65
N LEU A 10 5.10 33.01 -15.91
CA LEU A 10 4.33 31.83 -16.31
C LEU A 10 5.05 30.52 -15.93
N LEU A 11 6.37 30.46 -16.10
CA LEU A 11 7.18 29.31 -15.70
C LEU A 11 7.17 29.11 -14.17
N LEU A 12 7.29 30.20 -13.40
CA LEU A 12 7.19 30.18 -11.93
C LEU A 12 5.79 29.75 -11.44
N TRP A 13 4.74 30.10 -12.19
CA TRP A 13 3.36 29.68 -11.86
C TRP A 13 3.12 28.19 -12.14
N VAL A 14 3.71 27.66 -13.23
CA VAL A 14 3.65 26.23 -13.54
C VAL A 14 4.47 25.39 -12.55
N CYS A 15 5.64 25.87 -12.11
CA CYS A 15 6.41 25.21 -11.03
C CYS A 15 5.74 25.31 -9.65
N ALA A 16 4.91 26.32 -9.39
CA ALA A 16 4.15 26.43 -8.14
C ALA A 16 2.96 25.45 -8.07
N LEU A 17 2.46 24.99 -9.22
CA LEU A 17 1.36 24.02 -9.31
C LEU A 17 1.81 22.57 -9.07
N THR A 18 3.12 22.30 -9.03
CA THR A 18 3.66 20.98 -8.66
C THR A 18 3.99 20.87 -7.17
N ALA A 19 3.28 21.61 -6.32
CA ALA A 19 3.27 21.31 -4.90
C ALA A 19 2.55 19.96 -4.71
N GLN A 20 3.33 18.88 -4.55
CA GLN A 20 2.76 17.62 -4.12
C GLN A 20 2.11 17.85 -2.75
N ALA A 21 0.81 17.58 -2.65
CA ALA A 21 0.12 17.67 -1.38
C ALA A 21 0.75 16.65 -0.42
N GLU A 22 1.32 17.14 0.68
CA GLU A 22 1.84 16.29 1.74
C GLU A 22 0.69 15.47 2.34
N LEU A 23 0.86 14.16 2.39
CA LEU A 23 -0.10 13.23 3.00
C LEU A 23 -0.31 13.58 4.47
N LYS A 24 -1.58 13.80 4.85
CA LYS A 24 -1.94 14.09 6.23
C LYS A 24 -2.35 12.80 6.93
N PHE A 25 -1.60 12.38 7.93
CA PHE A 25 -1.94 11.20 8.72
C PHE A 25 -2.73 11.56 9.97
N PRO A 26 -3.75 10.77 10.36
CA PRO A 26 -4.39 10.94 11.65
C PRO A 26 -3.39 10.66 12.78
N PRO A 27 -3.58 11.28 13.95
CA PRO A 27 -2.74 10.96 15.11
C PRO A 27 -3.00 9.53 15.57
N LEU A 28 -1.94 8.83 15.98
CA LEU A 28 -2.07 7.55 16.67
C LEU A 28 -2.63 7.79 18.07
N THR A 29 -3.90 7.46 18.29
CA THR A 29 -4.60 7.68 19.57
C THR A 29 -4.73 6.42 20.41
N GLY A 30 -4.39 5.25 19.84
CA GLY A 30 -4.49 3.95 20.47
C GLY A 30 -4.32 2.83 19.46
N ARG A 31 -4.65 1.61 19.89
CA ARG A 31 -4.64 0.40 19.03
C ARG A 31 -5.77 0.38 18.01
N VAL A 32 -6.81 1.18 18.23
CA VAL A 32 -7.92 1.37 17.30
C VAL A 32 -8.13 2.86 17.06
N VAL A 33 -8.02 3.28 15.81
CA VAL A 33 -8.18 4.67 15.35
C VAL A 33 -9.33 4.69 14.33
N ASP A 34 -10.54 5.02 14.78
CA ASP A 34 -11.77 4.92 13.97
C ASP A 34 -12.22 6.29 13.44
N ASN A 35 -11.48 6.86 12.49
CA ASN A 35 -11.77 8.19 11.92
C ASN A 35 -12.93 8.17 10.90
N ALA A 36 -13.30 7.00 10.38
CA ALA A 36 -14.42 6.84 9.45
C ALA A 36 -15.74 6.44 10.14
N GLN A 37 -15.73 6.24 11.47
CA GLN A 37 -16.87 5.81 12.27
C GLN A 37 -17.50 4.49 11.76
N MET A 38 -16.64 3.51 11.44
CA MET A 38 -17.07 2.20 10.91
C MET A 38 -17.16 1.12 11.99
N ILE A 39 -16.72 1.40 13.22
CA ILE A 39 -16.68 0.43 14.32
C ILE A 39 -17.64 0.88 15.42
N GLU A 40 -18.51 -0.02 15.86
CA GLU A 40 -19.40 0.23 16.99
C GLU A 40 -18.59 0.50 18.28
N PRO A 41 -19.03 1.41 19.16
CA PRO A 41 -18.26 1.77 20.36
C PRO A 41 -17.88 0.56 21.25
N SER A 42 -18.81 -0.37 21.45
CA SER A 42 -18.58 -1.61 22.21
C SER A 42 -17.52 -2.49 21.57
N VAL A 43 -17.56 -2.66 20.24
CA VAL A 43 -16.58 -3.43 19.49
C VAL A 43 -15.21 -2.74 19.52
N ARG A 44 -15.16 -1.41 19.44
CA ARG A 44 -13.92 -0.64 19.53
C ARG A 44 -13.22 -0.84 20.87
N GLU A 45 -13.97 -0.84 21.97
CA GLU A 45 -13.45 -1.11 23.31
C GLU A 45 -12.92 -2.56 23.43
N GLN A 46 -13.69 -3.53 22.93
CA GLN A 46 -13.28 -4.94 22.91
C GLN A 46 -11.99 -5.14 22.11
N LEU A 47 -11.91 -4.57 20.90
CA LEU A 47 -10.70 -4.62 20.07
C LEU A 47 -9.51 -3.97 20.76
N THR A 48 -9.71 -2.82 21.39
CA THR A 48 -8.64 -2.14 22.13
C THR A 48 -8.08 -3.03 23.24
N GLN A 49 -8.94 -3.71 23.99
CA GLN A 49 -8.52 -4.63 25.06
C GLN A 49 -7.82 -5.89 24.51
N GLN A 50 -8.37 -6.50 23.45
CA GLN A 50 -7.77 -7.67 22.80
C GLN A 50 -6.38 -7.38 22.25
N LEU A 51 -6.23 -6.27 21.53
CA LEU A 51 -4.95 -5.85 20.95
C LEU A 51 -3.95 -5.47 22.04
N GLN A 52 -4.39 -4.88 23.15
CA GLN A 52 -3.55 -4.62 24.32
C GLN A 52 -3.06 -5.90 24.98
N ALA A 53 -3.94 -6.88 25.17
CA ALA A 53 -3.59 -8.17 25.75
C ALA A 53 -2.59 -8.92 24.86
N HIS A 54 -2.80 -8.92 23.54
CA HIS A 54 -1.87 -9.50 22.58
C HIS A 54 -0.49 -8.86 22.67
N GLU A 55 -0.41 -7.52 22.58
CA GLU A 55 0.86 -6.81 22.69
C GLU A 55 1.55 -7.06 24.03
N SER A 56 0.81 -7.15 25.12
CA SER A 56 1.38 -7.46 26.45
C SER A 56 1.94 -8.88 26.52
N ALA A 57 1.34 -9.82 25.79
CA ALA A 57 1.73 -11.23 25.80
C ALA A 57 2.89 -11.54 24.84
N THR A 58 2.92 -10.92 23.67
CA THR A 58 3.88 -11.25 22.59
C THR A 58 4.89 -10.14 22.32
N GLY A 59 4.58 -8.90 22.73
CA GLY A 59 5.31 -7.70 22.33
C GLY A 59 5.02 -7.23 20.91
N GLU A 60 4.13 -7.91 20.17
CA GLU A 60 3.74 -7.58 18.80
C GLU A 60 2.66 -6.50 18.80
N GLN A 61 2.79 -5.50 17.93
CA GLN A 61 1.85 -4.38 17.88
C GLN A 61 0.93 -4.51 16.68
N LEU A 62 -0.34 -4.87 16.91
CA LEU A 62 -1.38 -4.83 15.89
C LEU A 62 -2.29 -3.61 16.12
N VAL A 63 -2.43 -2.79 15.09
CA VAL A 63 -3.24 -1.55 15.09
C VAL A 63 -4.31 -1.64 14.02
N VAL A 64 -5.48 -1.06 14.30
CA VAL A 64 -6.60 -0.92 13.35
C VAL A 64 -6.85 0.55 13.09
N VAL A 65 -6.97 0.93 11.82
CA VAL A 65 -7.36 2.28 11.41
C VAL A 65 -8.48 2.24 10.39
N THR A 66 -9.48 3.10 10.58
CA THR A 66 -10.51 3.40 9.57
C THR A 66 -10.34 4.85 9.13
N LEU A 67 -10.35 5.07 7.83
CA LEU A 67 -10.09 6.36 7.19
C LEU A 67 -11.28 6.72 6.29
N PRO A 68 -11.72 8.00 6.28
CA PRO A 68 -12.68 8.46 5.29
C PRO A 68 -12.18 8.20 3.87
N ASP A 69 -10.98 8.67 3.55
CA ASP A 69 -10.36 8.58 2.23
C ASP A 69 -8.82 8.41 2.31
N LEU A 70 -8.20 8.12 1.17
CA LEU A 70 -6.75 7.94 1.01
C LEU A 70 -6.04 9.16 0.41
N GLN A 71 -6.71 10.32 0.32
CA GLN A 71 -6.17 11.56 -0.23
C GLN A 71 -5.64 11.38 -1.68
N GLY A 72 -6.28 10.51 -2.46
CA GLY A 72 -5.86 10.19 -3.83
C GLY A 72 -4.61 9.31 -3.94
N THR A 73 -4.13 8.75 -2.83
CA THR A 73 -2.97 7.84 -2.78
C THR A 73 -3.42 6.37 -2.84
N ASP A 74 -2.58 5.49 -3.38
CA ASP A 74 -2.85 4.05 -3.28
C ASP A 74 -2.78 3.57 -1.81
N ILE A 75 -3.60 2.58 -1.45
CA ILE A 75 -3.69 2.10 -0.07
C ILE A 75 -2.38 1.45 0.42
N ALA A 76 -1.60 0.85 -0.48
CA ALA A 76 -0.29 0.29 -0.13
C ALA A 76 0.70 1.40 0.22
N ASP A 77 0.82 2.41 -0.64
CA ASP A 77 1.70 3.56 -0.40
C ASP A 77 1.27 4.36 0.83
N PHE A 78 -0.04 4.55 1.03
CA PHE A 78 -0.60 5.20 2.20
C PHE A 78 -0.28 4.40 3.47
N GLY A 79 -0.52 3.08 3.44
CA GLY A 79 -0.32 2.21 4.58
C GLY A 79 1.13 2.08 5.01
N TYR A 80 2.04 1.93 4.04
CA TYR A 80 3.48 1.95 4.29
C TYR A 80 3.92 3.24 4.98
N GLN A 81 3.50 4.39 4.46
CA GLN A 81 3.87 5.69 5.04
C GLN A 81 3.23 5.91 6.42
N LEU A 82 1.97 5.52 6.59
CA LEU A 82 1.26 5.61 7.87
C LEU A 82 1.95 4.74 8.94
N GLY A 83 2.26 3.48 8.61
CA GLY A 83 2.96 2.56 9.50
C GLY A 83 4.31 3.11 9.97
N ARG A 84 5.08 3.72 9.07
CA ARG A 84 6.34 4.40 9.42
C ARG A 84 6.12 5.68 10.23
N ALA A 85 5.14 6.50 9.87
CA ALA A 85 4.83 7.74 10.59
C ALA A 85 4.39 7.45 12.04
N TRP A 86 3.66 6.37 12.25
CA TRP A 86 3.25 5.90 13.57
C TRP A 86 4.32 5.07 14.29
N GLY A 87 5.30 4.54 13.56
CA GLY A 87 6.37 3.70 14.11
C GLY A 87 5.83 2.42 14.74
N ILE A 88 4.88 1.74 14.10
CA ILE A 88 4.22 0.56 14.69
C ILE A 88 5.20 -0.62 14.73
N GLY A 89 5.24 -1.34 15.85
CA GLY A 89 6.18 -2.42 16.15
C GLY A 89 7.42 -1.91 16.91
N GLN A 90 8.25 -2.83 17.41
CA GLN A 90 9.50 -2.49 18.09
C GLN A 90 10.63 -2.29 17.07
N LYS A 91 11.44 -1.23 17.23
CA LYS A 91 12.51 -0.84 16.31
C LYS A 91 13.40 -1.98 15.79
N ASP A 92 13.80 -2.89 16.67
CA ASP A 92 14.73 -3.98 16.30
C ASP A 92 14.02 -5.27 15.92
N LYS A 93 12.71 -5.38 16.18
CA LYS A 93 11.93 -6.58 15.88
C LYS A 93 11.03 -6.42 14.67
N ASN A 94 10.66 -5.20 14.30
CA ASN A 94 9.73 -4.90 13.21
C ASN A 94 8.44 -5.71 13.31
N ASN A 95 7.97 -5.93 14.54
CA ASN A 95 6.87 -6.83 14.86
C ASN A 95 5.51 -6.08 14.92
N GLY A 96 5.32 -5.17 13.98
CA GLY A 96 4.11 -4.36 13.84
C GLY A 96 3.21 -4.88 12.72
N ALA A 97 1.90 -4.77 12.88
CA ALA A 97 0.91 -5.01 11.83
C ALA A 97 -0.17 -3.93 11.89
N LEU A 98 -0.74 -3.60 10.74
CA LEU A 98 -1.73 -2.54 10.59
C LEU A 98 -2.86 -2.99 9.66
N LEU A 99 -4.09 -3.02 10.18
CA LEU A 99 -5.30 -3.18 9.38
C LEU A 99 -5.85 -1.80 9.03
N ILE A 100 -5.91 -1.48 7.75
CA ILE A 100 -6.37 -0.20 7.18
C ILE A 100 -7.68 -0.45 6.46
N VAL A 101 -8.68 0.37 6.73
CA VAL A 101 -9.95 0.39 6.02
C VAL A 101 -10.24 1.80 5.53
N ALA A 102 -10.26 2.00 4.21
CA ALA A 102 -10.59 3.27 3.57
C ALA A 102 -12.02 3.20 3.02
N ARG A 103 -12.91 4.00 3.62
CA ARG A 103 -14.35 3.91 3.41
C ARG A 103 -14.74 4.36 2.00
N ASP A 104 -14.25 5.51 1.57
CA ASP A 104 -14.72 6.17 0.35
C ASP A 104 -14.16 5.46 -0.91
N GLU A 105 -12.94 4.93 -0.85
CA GLU A 105 -12.37 4.07 -1.91
C GLU A 105 -12.87 2.62 -1.84
N ARG A 106 -13.55 2.23 -0.75
CA ARG A 106 -13.93 0.84 -0.46
C ARG A 106 -12.76 -0.14 -0.58
N LYS A 107 -11.62 0.27 -0.02
CA LYS A 107 -10.37 -0.50 -0.02
C LYS A 107 -9.97 -0.84 1.40
N LEU A 108 -9.37 -2.02 1.58
CA LEU A 108 -8.73 -2.41 2.83
C LEU A 108 -7.36 -3.01 2.55
N ARG A 109 -6.48 -2.91 3.54
CA ARG A 109 -5.14 -3.47 3.48
C ARG A 109 -4.71 -3.96 4.85
N ILE A 110 -4.03 -5.10 4.87
CA ILE A 110 -3.21 -5.53 5.99
C ILE A 110 -1.76 -5.20 5.60
N GLU A 111 -1.11 -4.34 6.37
CA GLU A 111 0.31 -3.99 6.24
C GLU A 111 1.09 -4.71 7.35
N VAL A 112 2.18 -5.39 6.99
CA VAL A 112 2.90 -6.29 7.89
C VAL A 112 4.36 -5.85 7.99
N GLY A 113 4.85 -5.74 9.23
CA GLY A 113 6.24 -5.49 9.53
C GLY A 113 7.07 -6.77 9.39
N TYR A 114 8.35 -6.61 9.03
CA TYR A 114 9.26 -7.71 8.68
C TYR A 114 9.33 -8.84 9.72
N GLY A 115 9.17 -8.51 11.01
CA GLY A 115 9.22 -9.51 12.09
C GLY A 115 8.01 -10.42 12.20
N LEU A 116 6.95 -10.17 11.42
CA LEU A 116 5.71 -10.97 11.42
C LEU A 116 5.47 -11.68 10.07
N GLU A 117 6.26 -11.38 9.04
CA GLU A 117 6.07 -11.90 7.68
C GLU A 117 6.24 -13.43 7.57
N ASP A 118 6.88 -14.05 8.56
CA ASP A 118 7.02 -15.51 8.66
C ASP A 118 5.69 -16.23 8.90
N ARG A 119 4.74 -15.56 9.58
CA ARG A 119 3.42 -16.09 9.93
C ARG A 119 2.31 -15.36 9.19
N LEU A 120 2.27 -14.04 9.32
CA LEU A 120 1.28 -13.19 8.67
C LEU A 120 1.78 -12.81 7.28
N THR A 121 1.88 -13.80 6.40
CA THR A 121 2.34 -13.63 5.01
C THR A 121 1.33 -12.84 4.17
N ASP A 122 1.74 -12.43 2.96
CA ASP A 122 0.83 -11.87 1.95
C ASP A 122 -0.33 -12.82 1.62
N ALA A 123 -0.06 -14.13 1.56
CA ALA A 123 -1.05 -15.15 1.28
C ALA A 123 -2.08 -15.27 2.42
N GLN A 124 -1.62 -15.33 3.67
CA GLN A 124 -2.49 -15.35 4.84
C GLN A 124 -3.28 -14.04 4.98
N SER A 125 -2.64 -12.90 4.74
CA SER A 125 -3.31 -11.59 4.69
C SER A 125 -4.40 -11.56 3.62
N SER A 126 -4.13 -12.13 2.44
CA SER A 126 -5.11 -12.26 1.36
C SER A 126 -6.29 -13.16 1.74
N VAL A 127 -6.03 -14.28 2.42
CA VAL A 127 -7.09 -15.17 2.94
C VAL A 127 -7.98 -14.42 3.94
N ILE A 128 -7.38 -13.73 4.92
CA ILE A 128 -8.12 -12.95 5.91
C ILE A 128 -8.99 -11.90 5.22
N ILE A 129 -8.42 -11.12 4.29
CA ILE A 129 -9.17 -10.08 3.58
C ILE A 129 -10.32 -10.67 2.76
N ASN A 130 -10.06 -11.71 1.97
CA ASN A 130 -11.02 -12.19 0.98
C ASN A 130 -12.07 -13.14 1.56
N GLN A 131 -11.72 -13.94 2.58
CA GLN A 131 -12.62 -14.94 3.16
C GLN A 131 -13.29 -14.46 4.46
N VAL A 132 -12.68 -13.54 5.20
CA VAL A 132 -13.21 -13.09 6.51
C VAL A 132 -13.81 -11.69 6.39
N ILE A 133 -13.03 -10.71 5.94
CA ILE A 133 -13.44 -9.30 6.02
C ILE A 133 -14.41 -8.92 4.89
N THR A 134 -14.02 -9.18 3.64
CA THR A 134 -14.76 -8.76 2.44
C THR A 134 -16.21 -9.28 2.41
N PRO A 135 -16.53 -10.53 2.78
CA PRO A 135 -17.91 -11.01 2.81
C PRO A 135 -18.79 -10.22 3.79
N ALA A 136 -18.28 -9.89 4.98
CA ALA A 136 -18.99 -9.09 5.95
C ALA A 136 -19.22 -7.64 5.45
N PHE A 137 -18.21 -7.06 4.81
CA PHE A 137 -18.31 -5.71 4.23
C PHE A 137 -19.33 -5.63 3.09
N LYS A 138 -19.37 -6.64 2.22
CA LYS A 138 -20.39 -6.76 1.16
C LYS A 138 -21.81 -6.87 1.73
N ALA A 139 -21.96 -7.44 2.92
CA ALA A 139 -23.22 -7.50 3.66
C ALA A 139 -23.53 -6.22 4.47
N GLY A 140 -22.68 -5.19 4.40
CA GLY A 140 -22.83 -3.95 5.18
C GLY A 140 -22.42 -4.07 6.65
N ASN A 141 -21.88 -5.21 7.07
CA ASN A 141 -21.50 -5.50 8.45
C ASN A 141 -20.04 -5.10 8.72
N PHE A 142 -19.71 -3.81 8.63
CA PHE A 142 -18.34 -3.31 8.74
C PHE A 142 -17.66 -3.59 10.08
N SER A 143 -18.34 -3.23 11.19
CA SER A 143 -17.79 -3.45 12.53
C SER A 143 -17.46 -4.92 12.78
N LYS A 144 -18.33 -5.84 12.31
CA LYS A 144 -18.10 -7.28 12.37
C LYS A 144 -16.95 -7.75 11.49
N GLY A 145 -16.88 -7.27 10.24
CA GLY A 145 -15.78 -7.62 9.33
C GLY A 145 -14.42 -7.20 9.88
N ILE A 146 -14.33 -6.02 10.51
CA ILE A 146 -13.12 -5.55 11.17
C ILE A 146 -12.79 -6.42 12.39
N SER A 147 -13.77 -6.71 13.25
CA SER A 147 -13.51 -7.51 14.45
C SER A 147 -13.07 -8.94 14.13
N ASP A 148 -13.74 -9.57 13.16
CA ASP A 148 -13.41 -10.93 12.74
C ASP A 148 -12.06 -10.98 12.01
N GLY A 149 -11.76 -9.95 11.21
CA GLY A 149 -10.46 -9.78 10.57
C GLY A 149 -9.33 -9.70 11.58
N VAL A 150 -9.48 -8.88 12.62
CA VAL A 150 -8.51 -8.78 13.72
C VAL A 150 -8.35 -10.13 14.44
N ALA A 151 -9.46 -10.79 14.77
CA ALA A 151 -9.41 -12.10 15.40
C ALA A 151 -8.64 -13.12 14.54
N ALA A 152 -8.88 -13.13 13.23
CA ALA A 152 -8.17 -13.98 12.29
C ALA A 152 -6.67 -13.66 12.21
N MET A 153 -6.28 -12.38 12.18
CA MET A 153 -4.88 -11.96 12.26
C MET A 153 -4.20 -12.47 13.54
N LEU A 154 -4.88 -12.37 14.68
CA LEU A 154 -4.36 -12.85 15.97
C LEU A 154 -4.19 -14.38 15.99
N VAL A 155 -5.08 -15.13 15.33
CA VAL A 155 -4.97 -16.60 15.18
C VAL A 155 -3.74 -16.97 14.33
N VAL A 156 -3.54 -16.29 13.20
CA VAL A 156 -2.36 -16.50 12.34
C VAL A 156 -1.07 -16.14 13.08
N LEU A 157 -1.03 -15.01 13.77
CA LEU A 157 0.11 -14.63 14.63
C LEU A 157 0.30 -15.64 15.78
N GLY A 158 -0.77 -16.25 16.30
CA GLY A 158 -0.67 -17.37 17.25
C GLY A 158 -0.05 -18.65 16.68
N GLY A 159 0.30 -18.69 15.39
CA GLY A 159 0.92 -19.83 14.72
C GLY A 159 -0.09 -20.80 14.09
N SER A 160 -1.35 -20.39 13.94
CA SER A 160 -2.42 -21.19 13.31
C SER A 160 -2.83 -20.56 11.98
N PRO A 161 -2.19 -20.91 10.84
CA PRO A 161 -2.55 -20.37 9.54
C PRO A 161 -3.95 -20.80 9.12
N LEU A 162 -4.63 -19.95 8.35
CA LEU A 162 -5.91 -20.24 7.73
C LEU A 162 -5.73 -21.02 6.43
N ASP A 163 -6.75 -21.80 6.08
CA ASP A 163 -6.78 -22.57 4.84
C ASP A 163 -6.74 -21.65 3.61
N GLU A 164 -5.64 -21.74 2.88
CA GLU A 164 -5.53 -21.12 1.57
C GLU A 164 -6.37 -21.94 0.58
N PRO A 165 -7.23 -21.29 -0.22
CA PRO A 165 -8.06 -22.02 -1.17
C PRO A 165 -7.14 -22.74 -2.15
N SER A 166 -7.27 -24.06 -2.26
CA SER A 166 -6.48 -24.86 -3.18
C SER A 166 -6.63 -24.28 -4.59
N THR A 167 -5.57 -23.67 -5.11
CA THR A 167 -5.58 -23.16 -6.48
C THR A 167 -5.56 -24.36 -7.43
N VAL A 168 -6.74 -24.87 -7.78
CA VAL A 168 -6.91 -25.35 -9.15
C VAL A 168 -6.67 -24.11 -9.99
N TYR A 169 -5.55 -24.12 -10.70
CA TYR A 169 -5.14 -23.02 -11.59
C TYR A 169 -6.10 -23.02 -12.78
N GLU A 170 -7.36 -22.62 -12.55
CA GLU A 170 -8.24 -22.13 -13.60
C GLU A 170 -7.63 -20.78 -14.00
N PRO A 171 -7.07 -20.65 -15.21
CA PRO A 171 -6.52 -19.39 -15.67
C PRO A 171 -7.67 -18.39 -15.70
N ARG A 172 -7.76 -17.57 -14.65
CA ARG A 172 -8.70 -16.46 -14.58
C ARG A 172 -8.28 -15.50 -15.69
N GLY A 173 -9.05 -15.53 -16.77
CA GLY A 173 -8.84 -14.70 -17.95
C GLY A 173 -8.61 -13.26 -17.52
N ASN A 174 -7.48 -12.72 -17.96
CA ASN A 174 -7.15 -11.32 -17.85
C ASN A 174 -8.14 -10.56 -18.74
N GLU A 175 -9.29 -10.14 -18.18
CA GLU A 175 -10.38 -9.45 -18.91
C GLU A 175 -9.93 -8.10 -19.52
N ASP A 176 -8.71 -7.64 -19.25
CA ASP A 176 -8.08 -6.47 -19.86
C ASP A 176 -7.14 -6.78 -21.04
N SER A 177 -6.95 -8.04 -21.43
CA SER A 177 -6.15 -8.43 -22.62
C SER A 177 -6.97 -8.69 -23.89
N ASP A 178 -8.29 -8.51 -23.81
CA ASP A 178 -9.25 -8.89 -24.84
C ASP A 178 -9.17 -8.05 -26.13
N PHE A 179 -8.47 -6.92 -26.16
CA PHE A 179 -8.35 -6.13 -27.39
C PHE A 179 -7.57 -6.86 -28.49
N VAL A 180 -6.46 -7.52 -28.13
CA VAL A 180 -5.57 -8.22 -29.07
C VAL A 180 -6.20 -9.53 -29.53
N ALA A 181 -6.87 -10.26 -28.63
CA ALA A 181 -7.56 -11.50 -28.96
C ALA A 181 -8.83 -11.27 -29.81
N ARG A 182 -9.55 -10.16 -29.57
CA ARG A 182 -10.79 -9.81 -30.29
C ARG A 182 -10.53 -9.19 -31.66
N HIS A 183 -9.37 -8.57 -31.88
CA HIS A 183 -9.01 -7.93 -33.15
C HIS A 183 -7.56 -8.23 -33.60
N PRO A 184 -7.20 -9.50 -33.86
CA PRO A 184 -5.85 -9.86 -34.29
C PRO A 184 -5.43 -9.11 -35.56
N GLY A 185 -6.37 -8.83 -36.46
CA GLY A 185 -6.12 -8.04 -37.67
C GLY A 185 -5.75 -6.57 -37.41
N VAL A 186 -6.34 -5.94 -36.40
CA VAL A 186 -6.03 -4.54 -36.03
C VAL A 186 -4.66 -4.47 -35.37
N PHE A 187 -4.34 -5.43 -34.51
CA PHE A 187 -3.02 -5.53 -33.88
C PHE A 187 -1.91 -5.72 -34.92
N VAL A 188 -2.08 -6.66 -35.86
CA VAL A 188 -1.11 -6.89 -36.96
C VAL A 188 -0.99 -5.65 -37.85
N PHE A 189 -2.11 -4.99 -38.15
CA PHE A 189 -2.11 -3.74 -38.93
C PHE A 189 -1.34 -2.61 -38.24
N LEU A 190 -1.53 -2.42 -36.92
CA LEU A 190 -0.81 -1.40 -36.15
C LEU A 190 0.68 -1.71 -36.03
N VAL A 191 1.06 -2.98 -35.83
CA VAL A 191 2.47 -3.40 -35.83
C VAL A 191 3.11 -3.18 -37.20
N MET A 192 2.41 -3.52 -38.29
CA MET A 192 2.90 -3.30 -39.65
C MET A 192 3.06 -1.80 -39.97
N LEU A 193 2.10 -0.97 -39.54
CA LEU A 193 2.17 0.49 -39.66
C LEU A 193 3.36 1.04 -38.88
N PHE A 194 3.58 0.55 -37.65
CA PHE A 194 4.70 0.98 -36.81
C PHE A 194 6.07 0.63 -37.45
N ILE A 195 6.22 -0.58 -37.97
CA ILE A 195 7.42 -1.01 -38.70
C ILE A 195 7.64 -0.16 -39.96
N LEU A 196 6.59 0.08 -40.75
CA LEU A 196 6.65 0.94 -41.93
C LEU A 196 7.06 2.37 -41.57
N THR A 197 6.53 2.90 -40.46
CA THR A 197 6.84 4.26 -39.98
C THR A 197 8.30 4.37 -39.55
N ILE A 198 8.81 3.39 -38.79
CA ILE A 198 10.24 3.34 -38.43
C ILE A 198 11.12 3.22 -39.68
N PHE A 199 10.74 2.35 -40.62
CA PHE A 199 11.50 2.17 -41.87
C PHE A 199 11.56 3.47 -42.69
N VAL A 200 10.44 4.18 -42.85
CA VAL A 200 10.37 5.48 -43.52
C VAL A 200 11.20 6.54 -42.79
N LEU A 201 11.12 6.59 -41.46
CA LEU A 201 11.89 7.54 -40.65
C LEU A 201 13.40 7.28 -40.66
N GLN A 202 13.82 6.01 -40.77
CA GLN A 202 15.22 5.61 -40.99
C GLN A 202 15.70 5.98 -42.39
N MET A 203 14.85 5.82 -43.42
CA MET A 203 15.13 6.20 -44.81
C MET A 203 15.25 7.73 -45.00
N LEU A 204 14.46 8.51 -44.25
CA LEU A 204 14.51 9.97 -44.20
C LEU A 204 15.61 10.54 -43.27
N GLY A 205 16.40 9.68 -42.60
CA GLY A 205 17.53 10.09 -41.78
C GLY A 205 17.16 10.80 -40.46
N LEU A 206 15.91 10.68 -40.00
CA LEU A 206 15.39 11.32 -38.79
C LEU A 206 15.57 10.47 -37.51
N LEU A 207 16.03 9.23 -37.64
CA LEU A 207 16.35 8.34 -36.51
C LEU A 207 17.82 7.89 -36.57
N PRO A 208 18.59 7.99 -35.46
CA PRO A 208 19.96 7.49 -35.43
C PRO A 208 19.97 5.96 -35.57
N ALA A 209 20.65 5.45 -36.61
CA ALA A 209 20.99 4.05 -36.73
C ALA A 209 21.93 3.67 -35.57
N GLY A 210 21.51 2.71 -34.75
CA GLY A 210 22.21 2.29 -33.54
C GLY A 210 23.70 1.99 -33.79
N ARG A 211 24.57 2.82 -33.22
CA ARG A 211 26.01 2.57 -33.10
C ARG A 211 26.31 2.38 -31.62
N GLY A 212 26.68 1.14 -31.26
CA GLY A 212 27.09 0.78 -29.92
C GLY A 212 28.36 1.49 -29.44
N GLY A 213 28.47 1.61 -28.12
CA GLY A 213 29.64 2.01 -27.33
C GLY A 213 29.20 2.04 -25.86
N SER A 214 29.60 1.12 -24.99
CA SER A 214 30.90 0.99 -24.32
C SER A 214 31.30 2.24 -23.52
N GLY A 215 31.31 2.11 -22.19
CA GLY A 215 32.22 2.88 -21.31
C GLY A 215 31.58 3.65 -20.14
N GLY A 216 31.74 3.10 -18.93
CA GLY A 216 32.43 3.83 -17.85
C GLY A 216 31.64 4.42 -16.68
N SER A 217 32.15 4.08 -15.47
CA SER A 217 32.13 4.85 -14.21
C SER A 217 30.77 5.00 -13.50
N GLY A 218 30.57 4.71 -12.21
CA GLY A 218 31.45 4.84 -11.06
C GLY A 218 30.75 5.73 -10.03
N GLY A 219 30.64 5.30 -8.76
CA GLY A 219 30.22 6.16 -7.65
C GLY A 219 29.22 5.53 -6.68
N GLY A 220 29.71 5.08 -5.52
CA GLY A 220 28.89 4.88 -4.32
C GLY A 220 28.97 6.10 -3.39
N PHE A 221 28.02 6.24 -2.47
CA PHE A 221 28.08 6.96 -1.18
C PHE A 221 26.87 6.47 -0.36
N GLY A 222 27.03 5.99 0.87
CA GLY A 222 27.02 6.80 2.10
C GLY A 222 25.56 7.03 2.54
N GLY A 223 25.03 6.43 3.61
CA GLY A 223 25.53 6.51 4.98
C GLY A 223 24.94 7.75 5.66
N GLY A 224 24.00 7.58 6.60
CA GLY A 224 23.45 8.69 7.38
C GLY A 224 22.25 8.30 8.24
N GLY A 225 22.51 7.94 9.48
CA GLY A 225 21.48 7.85 10.53
C GLY A 225 21.42 9.14 11.35
N PHE A 226 20.25 9.42 11.93
CA PHE A 226 19.97 10.29 13.08
C PHE A 226 18.60 9.82 13.63
N GLY A 227 18.29 9.69 14.92
CA GLY A 227 18.90 10.20 16.14
C GLY A 227 17.89 11.10 16.88
N GLY A 228 17.36 10.64 18.02
CA GLY A 228 16.59 11.42 19.01
C GLY A 228 15.06 11.36 18.82
N GLY A 229 14.21 11.04 19.80
CA GLY A 229 14.34 11.10 21.26
C GLY A 229 13.38 12.16 21.81
N GLY A 230 12.32 11.75 22.50
CA GLY A 230 11.39 12.68 23.16
C GLY A 230 10.14 11.97 23.68
N GLY A 231 10.05 11.81 25.01
CA GLY A 231 8.97 11.09 25.69
C GLY A 231 7.70 11.91 25.91
N GLY A 232 6.58 11.21 25.99
CA GLY A 232 5.25 11.71 26.36
C GLY A 232 4.30 10.52 26.46
N GLY A 233 3.80 10.23 27.66
CA GLY A 233 2.97 9.06 27.96
C GLY A 233 1.61 9.11 27.27
N GLY A 234 1.58 8.56 26.05
CA GLY A 234 0.42 8.13 25.30
C GLY A 234 0.82 6.84 24.57
N PHE A 235 -0.14 6.09 24.01
CA PHE A 235 0.22 4.97 23.14
C PHE A 235 1.00 5.51 21.94
N SER A 236 2.32 5.29 21.95
CA SER A 236 3.24 5.62 20.87
C SER A 236 3.75 4.33 20.24
N GLY A 237 3.91 4.30 18.92
CA GLY A 237 4.54 3.16 18.25
C GLY A 237 5.98 2.95 18.73
N GLY A 238 6.43 1.70 18.76
CA GLY A 238 7.76 1.30 19.24
C GLY A 238 8.92 1.54 18.27
N GLY A 239 8.68 2.19 17.13
CA GLY A 239 9.67 2.54 16.11
C GLY A 239 9.97 1.45 15.08
N GLY A 240 9.12 0.44 14.92
CA GLY A 240 9.28 -0.62 13.91
C GLY A 240 9.20 -0.11 12.47
N SER A 241 9.89 -0.81 11.56
CA SER A 241 9.87 -0.55 10.12
C SER A 241 8.95 -1.53 9.38
N PHE A 242 8.26 -1.03 8.37
CA PHE A 242 7.48 -1.83 7.41
C PHE A 242 8.31 -2.07 6.15
N GLY A 243 8.19 -3.27 5.58
CA GLY A 243 8.92 -3.71 4.39
C GLY A 243 8.12 -3.67 3.08
N GLY A 244 6.83 -3.33 3.15
CA GLY A 244 5.90 -3.43 2.02
C GLY A 244 5.13 -4.75 1.97
N GLY A 245 5.36 -5.67 2.92
CA GLY A 245 4.60 -6.90 3.09
C GLY A 245 3.13 -6.64 3.46
N GLY A 246 2.24 -7.54 3.03
CA GLY A 246 0.81 -7.44 3.25
C GLY A 246 -0.05 -7.70 2.02
N SER A 247 -1.35 -7.58 2.19
CA SER A 247 -2.33 -7.77 1.11
C SER A 247 -3.38 -6.68 1.11
N SER A 248 -3.91 -6.36 -0.07
CA SER A 248 -4.95 -5.37 -0.29
C SER A 248 -6.19 -6.01 -0.91
N GLY A 249 -7.36 -5.45 -0.63
CA GLY A 249 -8.61 -5.84 -1.26
C GLY A 249 -9.60 -4.68 -1.35
N GLY A 250 -10.81 -4.98 -1.80
CA GLY A 250 -11.92 -4.03 -1.84
C GLY A 250 -13.29 -4.71 -1.80
N TRP A 251 -14.35 -3.93 -1.59
CA TRP A 251 -15.72 -4.44 -1.41
C TRP A 251 -16.81 -3.62 -2.09
#